data_AF-A0A847LHD6-F1
#
_entry.id   AF-A0A847LHD6-F1
#
_cell.length_a   1.000
_cell.length_b   1.000
_cell.length_c   1.000
_cell.angle_alpha   90.00
_cell.angle_beta   90.00
_cell.angle_gamma   90.00
#
_symmetry.space_group_name_H-M   'P 1'
#
loop_
_entity.id
_entity.type
_entity.pdbx_description
1 polymer ?
#
loop_
_entity_poly.entity_id
_entity_poly.type
_entity_poly.pdbx_seq_one_letter_code
_entity_poly.pdbx_strand_id
1 'polypeptide(L)'
;MKPRTLALLLLGILTLAAPLLAAKIPSRGTVNCDALNVRTGPGMSYSIVGLIHNGDEVTITDVSGSWYQVNVGSHQGKWVYSGYITVTAYGEQNEDEAAKKPHATLYGTDPARPEANAVDDEPLTRNEY
;
A
#
# COMPACT_ATOMS: atom_id res chain seq x y z
N MET A 1 -15.76 -58.22 48.94
CA MET A 1 -16.03 -57.25 47.85
C MET A 1 -16.03 -55.86 48.48
N LYS A 2 -15.03 -55.01 48.18
CA LYS A 2 -14.84 -53.68 48.80
C LYS A 2 -14.95 -52.60 47.69
N PRO A 3 -15.52 -51.41 48.00
CA PRO A 3 -16.13 -50.53 47.01
C PRO A 3 -15.12 -49.77 46.14
N ARG A 4 -15.47 -49.61 44.86
CA ARG A 4 -14.74 -48.82 43.86
C ARG A 4 -14.91 -47.34 44.16
N THR A 5 -13.96 -46.73 44.86
CA THR A 5 -13.83 -45.26 44.99
C THR A 5 -13.51 -44.68 43.62
N LEU A 6 -14.45 -43.98 43.00
CA LEU A 6 -14.76 -42.54 43.12
C LEU A 6 -13.86 -41.68 42.21
N ALA A 7 -14.52 -40.78 41.49
CA ALA A 7 -13.97 -39.90 40.47
C ALA A 7 -12.79 -39.04 40.95
N LEU A 8 -11.72 -39.02 40.15
CA LEU A 8 -10.73 -37.95 40.15
C LEU A 8 -10.99 -37.09 38.91
N LEU A 9 -11.80 -36.06 39.13
CA LEU A 9 -12.05 -34.96 38.21
C LEU A 9 -11.08 -33.84 38.60
N LEU A 10 -9.88 -33.85 38.02
CA LEU A 10 -8.81 -32.84 38.12
C LEU A 10 -7.89 -33.14 36.92
N LEU A 11 -7.57 -32.29 35.96
CA LEU A 11 -7.53 -30.83 35.93
C LEU A 11 -7.63 -30.43 34.45
N GLY A 12 -8.81 -30.02 34.00
CA GLY A 12 -8.97 -29.43 32.68
C GLY A 12 -8.38 -28.02 32.69
N ILE A 13 -7.09 -27.88 32.43
CA ILE A 13 -6.54 -26.59 32.04
C ILE A 13 -6.88 -26.41 30.56
N LEU A 14 -8.10 -25.95 30.29
CA LEU A 14 -8.43 -25.32 29.02
C LEU A 14 -7.87 -23.89 29.08
N THR A 15 -6.56 -23.73 28.93
CA THR A 15 -5.98 -22.43 28.59
C THR A 15 -6.35 -22.12 27.15
N LEU A 16 -7.54 -21.54 26.95
CA LEU A 16 -7.83 -20.76 25.75
C LEU A 16 -7.65 -19.28 26.09
N ALA A 17 -6.48 -18.92 26.60
CA ALA A 17 -5.93 -17.62 26.25
C ALA A 17 -5.39 -17.79 24.82
N ALA A 18 -6.30 -17.76 23.83
CA ALA A 18 -5.86 -17.49 22.48
C ALA A 18 -5.11 -16.15 22.56
N PRO A 19 -3.89 -16.02 22.04
CA PRO A 19 -3.32 -14.70 21.85
C PRO A 19 -4.38 -13.95 21.03
N LEU A 20 -4.85 -12.82 21.57
CA LEU A 20 -5.58 -11.86 20.77
C LEU A 20 -4.66 -11.60 19.59
N LEU A 21 -5.02 -12.15 18.44
CA LEU A 21 -4.18 -12.17 17.25
C LEU A 21 -3.72 -10.73 17.09
N ALA A 22 -2.42 -10.47 17.30
CA ALA A 22 -1.89 -9.12 17.18
C ALA A 22 -2.15 -8.71 15.73
N ALA A 23 -3.24 -8.00 15.51
CA ALA A 23 -3.68 -7.63 14.20
C ALA A 23 -2.64 -6.64 13.72
N LYS A 24 -1.83 -7.03 12.74
CA LYS A 24 -0.94 -6.10 12.04
C LYS A 24 -1.83 -4.98 11.52
N ILE A 25 -1.70 -3.80 12.13
CA ILE A 25 -2.46 -2.63 11.69
C ILE A 25 -1.95 -2.34 10.28
N PRO A 26 -2.79 -2.43 9.24
CA PRO A 26 -2.33 -2.16 7.89
C PRO A 26 -2.11 -0.66 7.69
N SER A 27 -1.22 -0.31 6.77
CA SER A 27 -1.10 1.07 6.30
C SER A 27 -2.31 1.43 5.44
N ARG A 28 -2.65 2.71 5.39
CA ARG A 28 -3.70 3.26 4.51
C ARG A 28 -3.10 4.29 3.57
N GLY A 29 -3.70 4.43 2.40
CA GLY A 29 -3.32 5.45 1.44
C GLY A 29 -4.46 5.85 0.54
N THR A 30 -4.18 6.82 -0.32
CA THR A 30 -5.11 7.34 -1.33
C THR A 30 -4.45 7.30 -2.70
N VAL A 31 -5.22 6.98 -3.73
CA VAL A 31 -4.76 7.03 -5.12
C VAL A 31 -4.62 8.49 -5.55
N ASN A 32 -3.47 8.86 -6.12
CA ASN A 32 -3.16 10.25 -6.49
C ASN A 32 -3.05 10.49 -8.01
N CYS A 33 -3.55 9.57 -8.83
CA CYS A 33 -3.64 9.70 -10.29
C CYS A 33 -5.05 9.40 -10.79
N ASP A 34 -5.38 9.84 -12.01
CA ASP A 34 -6.74 9.71 -12.56
C ASP A 34 -7.22 8.27 -12.63
N ALA A 35 -6.37 7.37 -13.11
CA ALA A 35 -6.67 5.95 -13.23
C ALA A 35 -5.41 5.10 -13.01
N LEU A 36 -5.48 4.16 -12.09
CA LEU A 36 -4.40 3.27 -11.68
C LEU A 36 -4.75 1.82 -11.97
N ASN A 37 -3.87 1.14 -12.71
CA ASN A 37 -4.03 -0.27 -13.03
C ASN A 37 -3.84 -1.16 -11.79
N VAL A 38 -4.83 -2.02 -11.54
CA VAL A 38 -4.77 -3.08 -10.55
C VAL A 38 -4.31 -4.37 -11.21
N ARG A 39 -3.29 -5.03 -10.67
CA ARG A 39 -2.64 -6.21 -11.26
C ARG A 39 -2.73 -7.45 -10.38
N THR A 40 -2.56 -8.63 -11.00
CA THR A 40 -2.53 -9.91 -10.28
C THR A 40 -1.28 -10.12 -9.44
N GLY A 41 -0.18 -9.42 -9.72
CA GLY A 41 1.10 -9.55 -9.00
C GLY A 41 2.00 -8.31 -9.10
N PRO A 42 3.11 -8.29 -8.33
CA PRO A 42 4.01 -7.15 -8.23
C PRO A 42 4.95 -7.06 -9.44
N GLY A 43 4.46 -6.50 -10.54
CA GLY A 43 5.29 -6.31 -11.73
C GLY A 43 4.50 -5.97 -12.99
N MET A 44 5.22 -5.51 -14.02
CA MET A 44 4.62 -5.16 -15.31
C MET A 44 4.21 -6.39 -16.14
N SER A 45 4.78 -7.56 -15.87
CA SER A 45 4.46 -8.84 -16.53
C SER A 45 3.15 -9.47 -16.05
N TYR A 46 2.60 -9.00 -14.92
CA TYR A 46 1.34 -9.50 -14.38
C TYR A 46 0.13 -8.83 -15.05
N SER A 47 -0.90 -9.63 -15.29
CA SER A 47 -2.14 -9.18 -15.93
C SER A 47 -2.85 -8.08 -15.14
N ILE A 48 -3.45 -7.14 -15.86
CA ILE A 48 -4.32 -6.09 -15.32
C ILE A 48 -5.71 -6.70 -15.11
N VAL A 49 -6.30 -6.46 -13.94
CA VAL A 49 -7.63 -6.99 -13.53
C VAL A 49 -8.65 -5.90 -13.21
N GLY A 50 -8.26 -4.63 -13.30
CA GLY A 50 -9.14 -3.52 -13.03
C GLY A 50 -8.42 -2.19 -12.98
N LEU A 51 -9.20 -1.15 -12.67
CA LEU A 51 -8.73 0.21 -12.46
C LEU A 51 -9.34 0.76 -11.17
N ILE A 52 -8.55 1.56 -10.46
CA ILE A 52 -8.98 2.41 -9.34
C ILE A 52 -8.64 3.86 -9.67
N HIS A 53 -9.35 4.81 -9.07
CA HIS A 53 -9.34 6.20 -9.49
C HIS A 53 -8.82 7.13 -8.40
N ASN A 54 -8.51 8.36 -8.79
CA ASN A 54 -8.07 9.40 -7.87
C ASN A 54 -9.01 9.52 -6.66
N GLY A 55 -8.42 9.61 -5.47
CA GLY A 55 -9.17 9.73 -4.21
C GLY A 55 -9.65 8.40 -3.63
N ASP A 56 -9.56 7.28 -4.35
CA ASP A 56 -9.90 5.97 -3.79
C ASP A 56 -8.99 5.66 -2.60
N GLU A 57 -9.60 5.31 -1.47
CA GLU A 57 -8.89 4.86 -0.28
C GLU A 57 -8.48 3.40 -0.41
N VAL A 58 -7.21 3.13 -0.16
CA VAL A 58 -6.64 1.77 -0.22
C VAL A 58 -6.11 1.37 1.15
N THR A 59 -6.33 0.10 1.50
CA THR A 59 -5.63 -0.53 2.63
C THR A 59 -4.44 -1.30 2.09
N ILE A 60 -3.23 -0.93 2.49
CA ILE A 60 -1.97 -1.56 2.08
C ILE A 60 -1.69 -2.73 3.02
N THR A 61 -1.72 -3.94 2.47
CA THR A 61 -1.55 -5.17 3.24
C THR A 61 -0.13 -5.74 3.14
N ASP A 62 0.58 -5.44 2.05
CA ASP A 62 1.94 -5.94 1.80
C ASP A 62 2.74 -5.03 0.85
N VAL A 63 4.06 -5.18 0.85
CA VAL A 63 5.01 -4.40 0.04
C VAL A 63 6.01 -5.33 -0.64
N SER A 64 6.13 -5.21 -1.97
CA SER A 64 7.14 -5.93 -2.74
C SER A 64 7.84 -5.01 -3.72
N GLY A 65 9.04 -4.55 -3.36
CA GLY A 65 9.77 -3.56 -4.13
C GLY A 65 8.96 -2.27 -4.29
N SER A 66 8.71 -1.84 -5.52
CA SER A 66 7.90 -0.65 -5.82
C SER A 66 6.40 -0.94 -5.95
N TRP A 67 5.92 -2.08 -5.47
CA TRP A 67 4.51 -2.49 -5.57
C TRP A 67 3.89 -2.65 -4.18
N TYR A 68 2.66 -2.16 -4.05
CA TYR A 68 1.84 -2.38 -2.86
C TYR A 68 0.75 -3.40 -3.17
N GLN A 69 0.59 -4.37 -2.28
CA GLN A 69 -0.61 -5.17 -2.24
C GLN A 69 -1.68 -4.38 -1.49
N VAL A 70 -2.86 -4.27 -2.08
CA VAL A 70 -3.95 -3.45 -1.59
C VAL A 70 -5.28 -4.20 -1.55
N ASN A 71 -6.12 -3.74 -0.63
CA ASN A 71 -7.55 -4.01 -0.59
C ASN A 71 -8.31 -2.71 -0.90
N VAL A 72 -9.14 -2.72 -1.93
CA VAL A 72 -9.97 -1.59 -2.38
C VAL A 72 -11.17 -2.11 -3.17
N GLY A 73 -12.39 -1.76 -2.75
CA GLY A 73 -13.63 -2.26 -3.38
C GLY A 73 -13.62 -3.78 -3.57
N SER A 74 -13.86 -4.24 -4.81
CA SER A 74 -13.80 -5.67 -5.20
C SER A 74 -12.38 -6.22 -5.38
N HIS A 75 -11.34 -5.38 -5.33
CA HIS A 75 -9.96 -5.76 -5.52
C HIS A 75 -9.28 -6.07 -4.19
N GLN A 76 -9.42 -7.33 -3.75
CA GLN A 76 -8.79 -7.82 -2.53
C GLN A 76 -7.48 -8.54 -2.85
N GLY A 77 -6.41 -8.18 -2.14
CA GLY A 77 -5.07 -8.77 -2.27
C GLY A 77 -4.46 -8.57 -3.66
N LYS A 78 -4.74 -7.43 -4.31
CA LYS A 78 -4.23 -7.11 -5.66
C LYS A 78 -3.12 -6.08 -5.60
N TRP A 79 -2.37 -5.94 -6.68
CA TRP A 79 -1.13 -5.16 -6.68
C TRP A 79 -1.26 -3.87 -7.48
N VAL A 80 -0.74 -2.79 -6.92
CA VAL A 80 -0.66 -1.47 -7.57
C VAL A 80 0.74 -0.90 -7.43
N TYR A 81 1.12 -0.03 -8.36
CA TYR A 81 2.43 0.62 -8.29
C TYR A 81 2.44 1.68 -7.20
N SER A 82 3.37 1.56 -6.25
CA SER A 82 3.44 2.41 -5.04
C SER A 82 3.61 3.90 -5.34
N GLY A 83 4.22 4.27 -6.47
CA GLY A 83 4.42 5.66 -6.86
C GLY A 83 3.13 6.45 -7.10
N TYR A 84 1.98 5.76 -7.22
CA TYR A 84 0.66 6.38 -7.38
C TYR A 84 -0.21 6.32 -6.12
N ILE A 85 0.38 5.96 -4.98
CA ILE A 85 -0.32 5.89 -3.69
C ILE A 85 0.33 6.88 -2.72
N THR A 86 -0.47 7.82 -2.23
CA THR A 86 -0.08 8.68 -1.11
C THR A 86 -0.45 7.98 0.18
N VAL A 87 0.53 7.54 0.97
CA VAL A 87 0.29 6.89 2.26
C VAL A 87 -0.22 7.93 3.26
N THR A 88 -1.42 7.72 3.80
CA THR A 88 -2.11 8.62 4.72
C THR A 88 -2.04 8.15 6.17
N ALA A 89 -1.79 6.86 6.40
CA ALA A 89 -1.51 6.31 7.71
C ALA A 89 -0.54 5.13 7.59
N TYR A 90 0.50 5.11 8.42
CA TYR A 90 1.41 3.97 8.52
C TYR A 90 0.90 3.01 9.59
N GLY A 91 0.78 1.74 9.22
CA GLY A 91 0.47 0.67 10.14
C GLY A 91 1.65 0.29 11.03
N GLU A 92 1.38 -0.38 12.15
CA GLU A 92 2.43 -0.93 13.01
C GLU A 92 3.14 -2.09 12.28
N GLN A 93 4.38 -1.83 11.86
CA GLN A 93 5.28 -2.85 11.33
C GLN A 93 6.32 -3.17 12.41
N ASN A 94 6.41 -4.44 12.83
CA ASN A 94 7.52 -4.91 13.64
C ASN A 94 8.84 -4.61 12.91
N GLU A 95 9.83 -4.12 13.65
CA GLU A 95 11.02 -3.40 13.18
C GLU A 95 11.99 -4.22 12.30
N ASP A 96 11.78 -5.53 12.17
CA ASP A 96 12.70 -6.44 11.47
C ASP A 96 12.70 -6.33 9.93
N GLU A 97 11.73 -5.63 9.33
CA GLU A 97 11.60 -5.47 7.87
C GLU A 97 11.91 -4.05 7.36
N ALA A 98 12.44 -3.17 8.21
CA ALA A 98 12.72 -1.77 7.88
C ALA A 98 13.87 -1.57 6.84
N ALA A 99 14.57 -2.64 6.45
CA ALA A 99 15.70 -2.58 5.51
C ALA A 99 15.29 -2.69 4.01
N LYS A 100 14.00 -2.81 3.67
CA LYS A 100 13.53 -2.95 2.27
C LYS A 100 12.52 -1.88 1.85
N LYS A 101 12.56 -0.69 2.44
CA LYS A 101 11.69 0.42 2.04
C LYS A 101 12.00 0.84 0.60
N PRO A 102 11.03 0.90 -0.34
CA PRO A 102 11.16 1.82 -1.46
C PRO A 102 11.23 3.25 -0.88
N HIS A 103 12.28 3.97 -1.26
CA HIS A 103 12.49 5.39 -0.97
C HIS A 103 11.26 6.17 -1.46
N ALA A 104 10.34 6.50 -0.56
CA ALA A 104 9.39 7.57 -0.80
C ALA A 104 10.23 8.86 -0.81
N THR A 105 10.72 9.24 -1.97
CA THR A 105 11.27 10.59 -2.16
C THR A 105 10.12 11.53 -1.89
N LEU A 106 10.22 12.23 -0.76
CA LEU A 106 9.41 13.39 -0.44
C LEU A 106 9.59 14.39 -1.58
N TYR A 107 8.77 14.32 -2.62
CA TYR A 107 8.48 15.52 -3.40
C TYR A 107 7.57 16.36 -2.51
N GLY A 108 8.22 17.10 -1.62
CA GLY A 108 7.65 18.31 -1.09
C GLY A 108 7.17 19.17 -2.25
N THR A 109 6.10 19.91 -1.98
CA THR A 109 5.76 21.10 -2.76
C THR A 109 6.98 22.00 -2.81
N ASP A 110 7.74 21.94 -3.91
CA ASP A 110 8.61 23.04 -4.30
C ASP A 110 7.76 24.01 -5.13
N PRO A 111 7.45 25.23 -4.63
CA PRO A 111 6.70 26.23 -5.38
C PRO A 111 7.49 26.86 -6.55
N ALA A 112 8.66 26.33 -6.93
CA ALA A 112 9.48 26.88 -8.00
C ALA A 112 9.57 25.99 -9.25
N ARG A 113 8.46 25.80 -9.98
CA ARG A 113 8.53 25.53 -11.42
C ARG A 113 8.11 26.80 -12.17
N PRO A 114 9.03 27.60 -12.75
CA PRO A 114 8.62 28.55 -13.76
C PRO A 114 8.07 27.77 -14.96
N GLU A 115 6.90 28.19 -15.40
CA GLU A 115 6.19 27.64 -16.54
C GLU A 115 7.07 27.73 -17.80
N ALA A 116 7.58 26.60 -18.28
CA ALA A 116 8.16 26.53 -19.62
C ALA A 116 7.03 26.26 -20.62
N ASN A 117 6.17 27.26 -20.82
CA ASN A 117 5.37 27.46 -22.02
C ASN A 117 5.93 28.70 -22.73
N ALA A 118 6.97 28.50 -23.53
CA ALA A 118 7.30 29.36 -24.67
C ALA A 118 7.24 28.39 -25.86
N VAL A 119 6.16 28.35 -26.67
CA VAL A 119 5.84 29.31 -27.73
C VAL A 119 7.12 29.74 -28.45
N ASP A 120 7.64 28.84 -29.29
CA ASP A 120 8.59 29.17 -30.35
C ASP A 120 7.85 29.98 -31.44
N ASP A 121 7.46 31.22 -31.11
CA ASP A 121 7.21 32.24 -32.12
C ASP A 121 8.56 32.92 -32.40
N GLU A 122 9.30 32.41 -33.38
CA GLU A 122 10.43 33.11 -34.00
C GLU A 122 9.93 34.43 -34.64
N PRO A 123 10.34 35.62 -34.15
CA PRO A 123 10.04 36.85 -34.86
C PRO A 123 11.11 37.09 -35.93
N LEU A 124 10.73 36.94 -37.21
CA LEU A 124 11.52 37.46 -38.33
C LEU A 124 11.65 38.99 -38.22
N THR A 125 12.76 39.46 -37.68
CA THR A 125 13.27 40.80 -37.94
C THR A 125 14.79 40.66 -38.12
N ARG A 126 15.46 41.26 -39.10
CA ARG A 126 15.33 42.64 -39.57
C ARG A 126 16.10 42.77 -40.90
N ASN A 127 15.46 43.36 -41.91
CA ASN A 127 16.16 43.98 -43.04
C ASN A 127 17.03 45.13 -42.52
N GLU A 128 18.28 45.26 -42.97
CA GLU A 128 18.86 46.56 -43.31
C GLU A 128 20.23 46.43 -44.02
N TYR A 129 20.25 47.02 -45.23
CA TYR A 129 21.32 47.38 -46.18
C TYR A 129 22.08 46.30 -46.97
#